data_AF-X0DDF6-F1
#
_entry.id   AF-X0DDF6-F1
#
_cell.length_a   1.000
_cell.length_b   1.000
_cell.length_c   1.000
_cell.angle_alpha   90.00
_cell.angle_beta   90.00
_cell.angle_gamma   90.00
#
_symmetry.space_group_name_H-M   'P 1'
#
loop_
_entity.id
_entity.type
_entity.pdbx_description
1 polymer ?
#
loop_
_entity_poly.entity_id
_entity_poly.type
_entity_poly.pdbx_seq_one_letter_code
_entity_poly.pdbx_strand_id
1 'polypeptide(L)'
;MSEFKSNYGPKYHPQPNVAGITPQSAFRIGSRLAMYGAPAAVAVLLFANGIPRVQRDVLQKIPFLGNYFRKEIHPADNVSLDYDTKHWGRLLIVCIAFLNYLVDLRKIDVVQRPCRLSLYKIFQ
;
A
#
# COMPACT_ATOMS: atom_id res chain seq x y z
N MET A 1 -19.07 22.49 40.30
CA MET A 1 -20.22 23.42 40.20
C MET A 1 -21.45 22.60 39.85
N SER A 2 -22.36 22.40 40.80
CA SER A 2 -23.59 21.61 40.57
C SER A 2 -24.65 22.51 39.94
N GLU A 3 -24.91 22.29 38.65
CA GLU A 3 -25.90 23.04 37.88
C GLU A 3 -27.32 22.58 38.21
N PHE A 4 -28.22 23.51 38.54
CA PHE A 4 -29.62 23.23 38.84
C PHE A 4 -30.35 22.79 37.56
N LYS A 5 -30.71 21.51 37.48
CA LYS A 5 -31.51 20.95 36.37
C LYS A 5 -32.99 20.98 36.72
N SER A 6 -33.79 21.70 35.94
CA SER A 6 -35.26 21.71 36.11
C SER A 6 -35.89 20.37 35.70
N ASN A 7 -36.98 19.98 36.35
CA ASN A 7 -37.59 18.65 36.15
C ASN A 7 -38.50 18.56 34.90
N TYR A 8 -38.79 19.69 34.26
CA TYR A 8 -39.73 19.78 33.12
C TYR A 8 -39.05 19.80 31.75
N GLY A 9 -37.71 19.83 31.70
CA GLY A 9 -36.92 19.83 30.46
C GLY A 9 -36.46 18.43 30.02
N PRO A 10 -36.10 18.23 28.74
CA PRO A 10 -35.48 16.99 28.28
C PRO A 10 -34.22 16.65 29.09
N LYS A 11 -34.18 15.45 29.67
CA LYS A 11 -33.04 14.98 30.48
C LYS A 11 -31.94 14.45 29.56
N TYR A 12 -31.04 15.33 29.13
CA TYR A 12 -29.86 14.91 28.36
C TYR A 12 -28.85 14.19 29.26
N HIS A 13 -28.42 13.00 28.84
CA HIS A 13 -27.22 12.34 29.35
C HIS A 13 -26.03 12.73 28.46
N PRO A 14 -24.90 13.22 29.02
CA PRO A 14 -23.74 13.53 28.21
C PRO A 14 -23.20 12.24 27.60
N GLN A 15 -23.28 12.12 26.28
CA GLN A 15 -22.73 10.96 25.59
C GLN A 15 -21.22 11.14 25.45
N PRO A 16 -20.40 10.23 26.03
CA PRO A 16 -18.95 10.34 25.91
C PRO A 16 -18.59 10.24 24.43
N ASN A 17 -17.87 11.26 23.96
CA ASN A 17 -17.38 11.35 22.61
C ASN A 17 -15.92 11.82 22.65
N VAL A 18 -15.11 11.31 21.73
CA VAL A 18 -13.72 11.74 21.55
C VAL A 18 -13.63 12.29 20.14
N ALA A 19 -13.28 13.57 20.01
CA ALA A 19 -13.22 14.27 18.72
C ALA A 19 -14.50 14.11 17.86
N GLY A 20 -15.69 14.04 18.50
CA GLY A 20 -16.97 13.87 17.82
C GLY A 20 -17.32 12.43 17.42
N ILE A 21 -16.46 11.45 17.70
CA ILE A 21 -16.78 10.03 17.51
C ILE A 21 -17.46 9.50 18.76
N THR A 22 -18.69 8.99 18.59
CA THR A 22 -19.43 8.29 19.64
C THR A 22 -19.17 6.80 19.53
N PRO A 23 -19.27 6.02 20.63
CA PRO A 23 -19.10 4.56 20.55
C PRO A 23 -20.09 3.91 19.56
N GLN A 24 -21.30 4.47 19.46
CA GLN A 24 -22.32 3.99 18.53
C GLN A 24 -21.94 4.25 17.07
N SER A 25 -21.33 5.40 16.75
CA SER A 25 -20.86 5.67 15.39
C SER A 25 -19.62 4.83 15.04
N ALA A 26 -18.70 4.66 16.00
CA ALA A 26 -17.54 3.79 15.85
C ALA A 26 -17.95 2.34 15.52
N PHE A 27 -18.94 1.79 16.23
CA PHE A 27 -19.46 0.45 15.95
C PHE A 27 -20.05 0.32 14.54
N ARG A 28 -20.86 1.29 14.11
CA ARG A 28 -21.46 1.28 12.77
C ARG A 28 -20.42 1.38 11.65
N ILE A 29 -19.37 2.17 11.85
CA ILE A 29 -18.27 2.28 10.89
C ILE A 29 -17.43 1.01 10.91
N GLY A 30 -17.10 0.51 12.10
CA GLY A 30 -16.34 -0.73 12.29
C GLY A 30 -17.02 -1.93 11.67
N SER A 31 -18.34 -2.09 11.81
CA SER A 31 -19.08 -3.21 11.21
C SER A 31 -19.04 -3.17 9.67
N ARG A 32 -19.13 -1.96 9.08
CA ARG A 32 -19.00 -1.78 7.62
C ARG A 32 -17.57 -2.07 7.16
N LEU A 33 -16.58 -1.54 7.86
CA LEU A 33 -15.17 -1.79 7.54
C LEU A 33 -14.80 -3.27 7.65
N ALA A 34 -15.34 -3.99 8.64
CA ALA A 34 -15.14 -5.43 8.76
C ALA A 34 -15.66 -6.20 7.53
N MET A 35 -16.81 -5.80 6.98
CA MET A 35 -17.37 -6.42 5.78
C MET A 35 -16.47 -6.22 4.54
N TYR A 36 -15.82 -5.06 4.40
CA TYR A 36 -14.91 -4.80 3.28
C TYR A 36 -13.47 -5.26 3.54
N GLY A 37 -13.04 -5.35 4.80
CA GLY A 37 -11.68 -5.70 5.17
C GLY A 37 -11.31 -7.14 4.82
N ALA A 38 -12.23 -8.08 5.02
CA ALA A 38 -12.00 -9.49 4.69
C ALA A 38 -11.71 -9.72 3.18
N PRO A 39 -12.58 -9.32 2.24
CA PRO A 39 -12.30 -9.50 0.82
C PRO A 39 -11.11 -8.66 0.34
N ALA A 40 -10.90 -7.47 0.90
CA ALA A 40 -9.72 -6.66 0.58
C ALA A 40 -8.41 -7.38 0.98
N ALA A 41 -8.36 -7.99 2.16
CA ALA A 41 -7.19 -8.76 2.60
C ALA A 41 -6.92 -9.96 1.69
N VAL A 42 -7.98 -10.69 1.28
CA VAL A 42 -7.86 -11.81 0.34
C VAL A 42 -7.35 -11.32 -1.03
N ALA A 43 -7.86 -10.19 -1.52
CA ALA A 43 -7.39 -9.60 -2.77
C ALA A 43 -5.89 -9.27 -2.69
N VAL A 44 -5.43 -8.60 -1.62
CA VAL A 44 -4.01 -8.28 -1.43
C VAL A 44 -3.16 -9.55 -1.42
N LEU A 45 -3.58 -10.60 -0.71
CA LEU A 45 -2.85 -11.87 -0.67
C LEU A 45 -2.77 -12.55 -2.06
N LEU A 46 -3.84 -12.49 -2.85
CA LEU A 46 -3.86 -13.04 -4.20
C LEU A 46 -2.93 -12.28 -5.15
N PHE A 47 -2.96 -10.95 -5.11
CA PHE A 47 -2.06 -10.10 -5.90
C PHE A 47 -0.59 -10.28 -5.48
N ALA A 48 -0.33 -10.51 -4.18
CA ALA A 48 1.00 -10.72 -3.64
C ALA A 48 1.54 -12.15 -3.80
N ASN A 49 0.81 -13.06 -4.46
CA ASN A 49 1.22 -14.46 -4.66
C ASN A 49 2.58 -14.58 -5.40
N GLY A 50 2.98 -13.63 -6.24
CA GLY A 50 4.28 -13.66 -6.92
C GLY A 50 5.50 -13.56 -5.99
N ILE A 51 5.33 -13.20 -4.71
CA ILE A 51 6.43 -12.98 -3.77
C ILE A 51 6.68 -14.28 -2.96
N PRO A 52 7.88 -14.90 -3.06
CA PRO A 52 8.16 -16.19 -2.40
C PRO A 52 8.19 -16.12 -0.86
N ARG A 53 8.26 -14.91 -0.29
CA ARG A 53 8.12 -14.67 1.16
C ARG A 53 6.66 -14.80 1.59
N VAL A 54 5.75 -14.14 0.87
CA VAL A 54 4.30 -14.17 1.16
C VAL A 54 3.75 -15.58 1.01
N GLN A 55 4.21 -16.33 0.01
CA GLN A 55 3.85 -17.75 -0.16
C GLN A 55 4.23 -18.61 1.05
N ARG A 56 5.48 -18.52 1.53
CA ARG A 56 6.00 -19.36 2.63
C ARG A 56 5.46 -18.96 4.00
N ASP A 57 5.32 -17.66 4.24
CA ASP A 57 4.97 -17.16 5.57
C ASP A 57 3.45 -17.15 5.79
N VAL A 58 2.67 -16.85 4.75
CA VAL A 58 1.21 -16.69 4.85
C VAL A 58 0.45 -17.80 4.12
N LEU A 59 0.64 -17.97 2.81
CA LEU A 59 -0.23 -18.88 2.03
C LEU A 59 -0.01 -20.36 2.40
N GLN A 60 1.21 -20.76 2.74
CA GLN A 60 1.51 -22.12 3.22
C GLN A 60 0.90 -22.44 4.59
N LYS A 61 0.50 -21.42 5.37
CA LYS A 61 -0.13 -21.61 6.68
C LYS A 61 -1.63 -21.91 6.60
N ILE A 62 -2.25 -21.70 5.44
CA ILE A 62 -3.68 -21.95 5.24
C ILE A 62 -3.90 -23.48 5.19
N PRO A 63 -4.71 -24.05 6.10
CA PRO A 63 -5.03 -25.48 6.05
C PRO A 63 -5.69 -25.80 4.70
N PHE A 64 -5.44 -27.00 4.17
CA PHE A 64 -5.88 -27.47 2.84
C PHE A 64 -5.17 -26.83 1.63
N LEU A 65 -4.92 -25.51 1.64
CA LEU A 65 -4.30 -24.81 0.49
C LEU A 65 -2.77 -24.77 0.55
N GLY A 66 -2.18 -24.93 1.74
CA GLY A 66 -0.74 -24.71 1.93
C GLY A 66 0.18 -25.66 1.15
N ASN A 67 -0.29 -26.87 0.83
CA ASN A 67 0.49 -27.84 0.06
C ASN A 67 0.68 -27.41 -1.40
N TYR A 68 -0.25 -26.66 -1.98
CA TYR A 68 -0.15 -26.16 -3.36
C TYR A 68 1.03 -25.17 -3.53
N PHE A 69 1.31 -24.40 -2.48
CA PHE A 69 2.39 -23.40 -2.49
C PHE A 69 3.73 -23.95 -1.99
N ARG A 70 3.82 -25.26 -1.69
CA ARG A 70 5.07 -25.91 -1.30
C ARG A 70 5.89 -26.23 -2.54
N LYS A 71 6.94 -25.46 -2.78
CA LYS A 71 7.97 -25.83 -3.76
C LYS A 71 8.88 -26.90 -3.14
N GLU A 72 8.65 -28.15 -3.50
CA GLU A 72 9.58 -29.24 -3.21
C GLU A 72 10.75 -29.13 -4.18
N ILE A 73 11.94 -28.88 -3.63
CA ILE A 73 13.18 -28.87 -4.39
C ILE A 73 13.87 -30.17 -4.03
N HIS A 74 14.18 -31.01 -5.01
CA HIS A 74 14.91 -32.23 -4.72
C HIS A 74 16.28 -31.88 -4.12
N PRO A 75 16.77 -32.62 -3.11
CA PRO A 75 18.07 -32.36 -2.47
C PRO A 75 19.29 -32.52 -3.38
N ALA A 76 19.09 -32.90 -4.65
CA ALA A 76 20.13 -32.93 -5.69
C ALA A 76 20.06 -31.69 -6.62
N ASP A 77 18.93 -30.99 -6.65
CA ASP A 77 18.69 -29.78 -7.46
C ASP A 77 19.02 -28.50 -6.69
N ASN A 78 19.37 -28.63 -5.41
CA ASN A 78 20.06 -27.58 -4.64
C ASN A 78 21.54 -27.51 -5.06
N VAL A 79 21.80 -27.62 -6.35
CA VAL A 79 23.07 -27.18 -6.91
C VAL A 79 23.20 -25.71 -6.55
N SER A 80 23.93 -25.43 -5.48
CA SER A 80 24.67 -24.19 -5.34
C SER A 80 25.67 -24.19 -6.48
N LEU A 81 25.16 -23.93 -7.68
CA LEU A 81 25.95 -23.30 -8.69
C LEU A 81 26.34 -22.00 -8.03
N ASP A 82 27.58 -21.96 -7.57
CA ASP A 82 28.40 -20.77 -7.71
C ASP A 82 28.45 -20.45 -9.23
N TYR A 83 27.30 -20.11 -9.80
CA TYR A 83 27.15 -19.61 -11.15
C TYR A 83 27.64 -18.18 -11.06
N ASP A 84 28.95 -18.02 -11.22
CA ASP A 84 29.60 -16.88 -11.86
C ASP A 84 28.78 -15.58 -11.86
N THR A 85 28.55 -15.03 -10.67
CA THR A 85 27.84 -13.75 -10.48
C THR A 85 28.63 -12.54 -10.99
N LYS A 86 29.81 -12.74 -11.60
CA LYS A 86 30.73 -11.66 -11.96
C LYS A 86 30.46 -11.06 -13.34
N HIS A 87 29.91 -11.83 -14.27
CA HIS A 87 29.75 -11.37 -15.66
C HIS A 87 28.39 -10.72 -15.93
N TRP A 88 27.28 -11.27 -15.42
CA TRP A 88 25.93 -10.73 -15.64
C TRP A 88 25.63 -9.49 -14.80
N GLY A 89 26.23 -9.37 -13.59
CA GLY A 89 26.11 -8.19 -12.73
C GLY A 89 26.77 -6.95 -13.34
N ARG A 90 27.94 -7.09 -13.98
CA ARG A 90 28.59 -5.99 -14.72
C ARG A 90 27.78 -5.56 -15.94
N LEU A 91 27.17 -6.50 -16.65
CA LEU A 91 26.33 -6.17 -17.81
C LEU A 91 25.05 -5.44 -17.39
N LEU A 92 24.40 -5.89 -16.31
CA LEU A 92 23.22 -5.21 -15.75
C LEU A 92 23.54 -3.81 -15.22
N ILE A 93 24.69 -3.61 -14.56
CA ILE A 93 25.09 -2.27 -14.07
C ILE A 93 25.37 -1.32 -15.26
N VAL A 94 26.00 -1.80 -16.33
CA VAL A 94 26.19 -1.00 -17.56
C VAL A 94 24.86 -0.70 -18.24
N CYS A 95 23.94 -1.66 -18.34
CA CYS A 95 22.61 -1.44 -18.89
C CYS A 95 21.77 -0.47 -18.04
N ILE A 96 21.83 -0.57 -16.71
CA ILE A 96 21.13 0.35 -15.79
C ILE A 96 21.73 1.75 -15.89
N ALA A 97 23.06 1.89 -15.93
CA ALA A 97 23.71 3.18 -16.15
C ALA A 97 23.34 3.79 -17.52
N PHE A 98 23.28 2.97 -18.57
CA PHE A 98 22.89 3.39 -19.92
C PHE A 98 21.40 3.79 -20.00
N LEU A 99 20.50 3.05 -19.36
CA LEU A 99 19.08 3.39 -19.29
C LEU A 99 18.83 4.65 -18.45
N ASN A 100 19.58 4.86 -17.36
CA ASN A 100 19.50 6.10 -16.57
C ASN A 100 20.00 7.32 -17.37
N TYR A 101 21.06 7.17 -18.17
CA TYR A 101 21.52 8.22 -19.10
C TYR A 101 20.47 8.56 -20.17
N LEU A 102 19.77 7.56 -20.73
CA LEU A 102 18.68 7.76 -21.69
C LEU A 102 17.44 8.43 -21.08
N VAL A 103 17.12 8.14 -19.82
CA VAL A 103 16.03 8.82 -19.08
C VAL A 103 16.38 10.28 -18.76
N ASP A 104 17.68 10.60 -18.56
CA ASP A 104 18.14 11.97 -18.31
C ASP A 104 18.13 12.84 -19.59
N LEU A 105 18.41 12.26 -20.76
CA LEU A 105 18.27 12.94 -22.06
C LEU A 105 16.81 13.35 -22.37
N ARG A 106 15.82 12.69 -21.77
CA ARG A 106 14.39 13.07 -21.88
C ARG A 106 14.00 14.24 -20.96
N LYS A 107 14.82 14.60 -19.97
CA LYS A 107 14.57 15.76 -19.08
C LYS A 107 15.05 17.08 -19.66
N ILE A 108 16.00 17.07 -20.58
CA ILE A 108 16.55 18.29 -21.20
C ILE A 108 15.56 18.95 -22.18
N ASP A 109 14.61 18.19 -22.75
CA ASP A 109 13.59 18.74 -23.66
C ASP A 109 12.45 19.51 -22.95
N VAL A 110 12.29 19.40 -21.63
CA VAL A 110 11.18 20.06 -20.89
C VAL A 110 11.62 21.42 -20.29
N VAL A 111 12.92 21.70 -20.21
CA VAL A 111 13.47 22.92 -19.56
C VAL A 111 13.64 24.11 -20.54
N GLN A 112 13.15 24.02 -21.79
CA GLN A 112 13.13 25.16 -22.73
C GLN A 112 11.70 25.60 -23.11
N ARG A 113 10.83 25.85 -22.12
CA ARG A 113 9.79 26.90 -22.25
C ARG A 113 9.82 27.78 -20.99
N PRO A 114 10.82 28.67 -20.85
CA PRO A 114 10.77 29.71 -19.84
C PRO A 114 9.56 30.63 -20.08
N CYS A 115 8.65 30.60 -19.10
CA CYS A 115 8.04 31.76 -18.44
C CYS A 115 7.56 32.97 -19.29
N ARG A 116 6.27 33.31 -19.05
CA ARG A 116 5.85 34.62 -18.47
C ARG A 116 5.60 35.78 -19.45
N LEU A 117 4.35 36.22 -19.50
CA LEU A 117 3.88 37.60 -19.23
C LEU A 117 2.33 37.58 -19.29
N SER A 118 1.56 37.76 -18.21
CA SER A 118 1.32 39.03 -17.51
C SER A 118 1.11 40.21 -18.47
N LEU A 119 -0.08 40.34 -19.13
CA LEU A 119 -0.54 41.63 -19.70
C LEU A 119 -1.98 41.72 -20.26
N TYR A 120 -3.01 41.03 -19.75
CA TYR A 120 -4.41 41.36 -20.13
C TYR A 120 -5.34 41.39 -18.92
N LYS A 121 -5.12 42.41 -18.09
CA LYS A 121 -6.10 42.98 -17.14
C LYS A 121 -6.75 44.24 -17.74
N ILE A 122 -6.88 44.29 -19.07
CA ILE A 122 -7.38 45.43 -19.87
C ILE A 122 -8.17 44.84 -21.07
N PHE A 123 -9.31 44.17 -20.84
CA PHE A 123 -10.47 44.00 -21.75
C PHE A 123 -11.33 42.80 -21.28
N GLN A 124 -12.03 42.96 -20.15
CA GLN A 124 -13.46 42.66 -19.97
C GLN A 124 -13.86 42.94 -18.52
#